data_AF-A0A7W6FIK3-F1
#
_entry.id   AF-A0A7W6FIK3-F1
#
_cell.length_a   1.000
_cell.length_b   1.000
_cell.length_c   1.000
_cell.angle_alpha   90.00
_cell.angle_beta   90.00
_cell.angle_gamma   90.00
#
_symmetry.space_group_name_H-M   'P 1'
#
loop_
_entity.id
_entity.type
_entity.pdbx_description
1 polymer ?
#
loop_
_entity_poly.entity_id
_entity_poly.type
_entity_poly.pdbx_seq_one_letter_code
_entity_poly.pdbx_strand_id
1 'polypeptide(L)'
;MVITMLTTTWLTNRMVGESSSLERQQLIISRNAVDTKASVRGMQVGVRDLRLADSTDKVAAAVAFITENHESASKYLNEAMSAMAVGVDSDRMQKVKGMTDAYFALAGALAKVIGAKLGQSATDTSLKGQEEELRAKLLGIAQNATKTLDEGVNAAKESAQQADVDKIAIQSLAQKLNLGVGMLVLMTLAASAAFGSRAIAKPIARITSAMGNLASGDTTAQVPFVGRLDEIGAMAAAVDVFREAAITNSRLEGDARASREQQDAERAATQKRMEMEAEQLRFASEHLGAA
;
A
#
# COMPACT_ATOMS: atom_id res chain seq x y z
N MET A 1 -7.47 15.21 -1.58
CA MET A 1 -7.62 13.74 -1.67
C MET A 1 -6.41 13.08 -2.31
N VAL A 2 -6.06 13.36 -3.57
CA VAL A 2 -4.89 12.73 -4.24
C VAL A 2 -3.54 13.20 -3.67
N ILE A 3 -3.39 14.51 -3.40
CA ILE A 3 -2.15 15.09 -2.85
C ILE A 3 -1.84 14.57 -1.44
N THR A 4 -2.87 14.44 -0.59
CA THR A 4 -2.77 13.84 0.75
C THR A 4 -2.41 12.36 0.71
N MET A 5 -2.86 11.63 -0.31
CA MET A 5 -2.52 10.22 -0.50
C MET A 5 -1.06 10.05 -0.95
N LEU A 6 -0.60 10.84 -1.93
CA LEU A 6 0.78 10.79 -2.43
C LEU A 6 1.81 11.15 -1.34
N THR A 7 1.51 12.15 -0.51
CA THR A 7 2.37 12.54 0.62
C THR A 7 2.43 11.47 1.70
N THR A 8 1.30 10.82 2.01
CA THR A 8 1.23 9.70 2.96
C THR A 8 1.99 8.48 2.45
N THR A 9 1.80 8.11 1.17
CA THR A 9 2.53 7.01 0.53
C THR A 9 4.03 7.29 0.47
N TRP A 10 4.43 8.53 0.16
CA TRP A 10 5.84 8.92 0.11
C TRP A 10 6.51 8.89 1.49
N LEU A 11 5.86 9.42 2.54
CA LEU A 11 6.36 9.35 3.92
C LEU A 11 6.52 7.89 4.39
N THR A 12 5.51 7.07 4.11
CA THR A 12 5.50 5.65 4.48
C THR A 12 6.61 4.89 3.77
N ASN A 13 6.81 5.14 2.47
CA ASN A 13 7.85 4.50 1.68
C ASN A 13 9.27 4.89 2.15
N ARG A 14 9.44 6.15 2.59
CA ARG A 14 10.70 6.63 3.16
C ARG A 14 11.02 5.97 4.52
N MET A 15 10.02 5.87 5.40
CA MET A 15 10.17 5.20 6.70
C MET A 15 10.47 3.69 6.55
N VAL A 16 9.80 3.01 5.62
CA VAL A 16 10.08 1.61 5.29
C VAL A 16 11.49 1.45 4.69
N GLY A 17 11.94 2.42 3.88
CA GLY A 17 13.29 2.45 3.32
C GLY A 17 14.39 2.54 4.38
N GLU A 18 14.25 3.44 5.35
CA GLU A 18 15.22 3.62 6.46
C GLU A 18 15.26 2.40 7.41
N SER A 19 14.11 1.79 7.70
CA SER A 19 14.05 0.53 8.45
C SER A 19 14.77 -0.61 7.69
N SER A 20 14.59 -0.70 6.37
CA SER A 20 15.24 -1.73 5.53
C SER A 20 16.76 -1.58 5.40
N SER A 21 17.32 -0.38 5.58
CA SER A 21 18.77 -0.18 5.57
C SER A 21 19.41 -0.60 6.88
N LEU A 22 18.76 -0.31 8.02
CA LEU A 22 19.22 -0.74 9.34
C LEU A 22 19.25 -2.27 9.47
N GLU A 23 18.26 -2.96 8.93
CA GLU A 23 18.24 -4.43 8.92
C GLU A 23 19.34 -5.05 8.08
N ARG A 24 19.61 -4.50 6.89
CA ARG A 24 20.71 -4.97 6.05
C ARG A 24 22.04 -4.82 6.79
N GLN A 25 22.22 -3.72 7.52
CA GLN A 25 23.39 -3.53 8.38
C GLN A 25 23.45 -4.56 9.51
N GLN A 26 22.35 -4.79 10.24
CA GLN A 26 22.29 -5.79 11.31
C GLN A 26 22.54 -7.23 10.82
N LEU A 27 22.03 -7.58 9.64
CA LEU A 27 22.29 -8.89 9.01
C LEU A 27 23.76 -9.07 8.65
N ILE A 28 24.40 -8.04 8.09
CA ILE A 28 25.84 -8.08 7.78
C ILE A 28 26.66 -8.25 9.06
N ILE A 29 26.34 -7.50 10.11
CA ILE A 29 27.02 -7.57 11.41
C ILE A 29 26.85 -8.97 12.03
N SER A 30 25.62 -9.49 12.09
CA SER A 30 25.32 -10.80 12.69
C SER A 30 26.00 -11.94 11.93
N ARG A 31 25.90 -11.96 10.60
CA ARG A 31 26.54 -12.98 9.75
C ARG A 31 28.05 -12.98 9.96
N ASN A 32 28.68 -11.81 9.82
CA ASN A 32 30.13 -11.69 9.94
C ASN A 32 30.62 -12.00 11.37
N ALA A 33 29.82 -11.75 12.41
CA ALA A 33 30.14 -12.16 13.78
C ALA A 33 30.10 -13.69 13.95
N VAL A 34 29.15 -14.39 13.33
CA VAL A 34 29.09 -15.86 13.30
C VAL A 34 30.28 -16.44 12.54
N ASP A 35 30.60 -15.89 11.37
CA ASP A 35 31.74 -16.34 10.57
C ASP A 35 33.08 -16.10 11.31
N THR A 36 33.22 -14.96 11.98
CA THR A 36 34.36 -14.68 12.88
C THR A 36 34.47 -15.74 13.97
N LYS A 37 33.36 -16.08 14.63
CA LYS A 37 33.33 -17.11 15.66
C LYS A 37 33.76 -18.48 15.11
N ALA A 38 33.32 -18.85 13.91
CA ALA A 38 33.73 -20.07 13.25
C ALA A 38 35.25 -20.08 12.98
N SER A 39 35.80 -19.00 12.44
CA SER A 39 37.24 -18.86 12.20
C SER A 39 38.07 -18.91 13.50
N VAL A 40 37.63 -18.27 14.58
CA VAL A 40 38.29 -18.35 15.89
C VAL A 40 38.28 -19.79 16.44
N ARG A 41 37.19 -20.54 16.25
CA ARG A 41 37.15 -21.98 16.57
C ARG A 41 38.11 -22.79 15.69
N GLY A 42 38.22 -22.45 14.41
CA GLY A 42 39.23 -23.02 13.50
C GLY A 42 40.66 -22.82 14.02
N MET A 43 41.00 -21.61 14.48
CA MET A 43 42.30 -21.33 15.10
C MET A 43 42.54 -22.18 16.37
N GLN A 44 41.51 -22.42 17.19
CA GLN A 44 41.61 -23.31 18.36
C GLN A 44 41.89 -24.76 17.96
N VAL A 45 41.25 -25.25 16.89
CA VAL A 45 41.52 -26.58 16.32
C VAL A 45 42.95 -26.65 15.78
N GLY A 46 43.39 -25.63 15.04
CA GLY A 46 44.77 -25.57 14.55
C GLY A 46 45.80 -25.59 15.67
N VAL A 47 45.57 -24.87 16.78
CA VAL A 47 46.44 -24.92 17.97
C VAL A 47 46.43 -26.30 18.63
N ARG A 48 45.28 -27.00 18.64
CA ARG A 48 45.23 -28.39 19.11
C ARG A 48 46.07 -29.30 18.21
N ASP A 49 45.94 -29.16 16.90
CA ASP A 49 46.68 -29.99 15.93
C ASP A 49 48.19 -29.69 16.00
N LEU A 50 48.56 -28.42 16.21
CA LEU A 50 49.92 -27.98 16.50
C LEU A 50 50.51 -28.68 17.73
N ARG A 51 49.72 -28.81 18.81
CA ARG A 51 50.15 -29.52 20.04
C ARG A 51 50.30 -31.02 19.87
N LEU A 52 49.62 -31.60 18.89
CA LEU A 52 49.66 -33.03 18.57
C LEU A 52 50.68 -33.34 17.47
N ALA A 53 51.34 -32.33 16.90
CA ALA A 53 52.30 -32.51 15.83
C ALA A 53 53.54 -33.28 16.32
N ASP A 54 53.85 -34.36 15.63
CA ASP A 54 55.01 -35.25 15.86
C ASP A 54 56.14 -35.03 14.83
N SER A 55 55.92 -34.16 13.84
CA SER A 55 56.89 -33.83 12.79
C SER A 55 56.85 -32.35 12.45
N THR A 56 57.96 -31.85 11.89
CA THR A 56 58.08 -30.47 11.41
C THR A 56 57.06 -30.14 10.32
N ASP A 57 56.72 -31.12 9.47
CA ASP A 57 55.73 -30.94 8.40
C ASP A 57 54.32 -30.74 8.97
N LYS A 58 53.95 -31.49 10.02
CA LYS A 58 52.66 -31.30 10.71
C LYS A 58 52.59 -29.97 11.45
N VAL A 59 53.71 -29.51 12.02
CA VAL A 59 53.80 -28.15 12.60
C VAL A 59 53.54 -27.09 11.53
N ALA A 60 54.18 -27.20 10.37
CA ALA A 60 53.99 -26.26 9.26
C ALA A 60 52.54 -26.25 8.75
N ALA A 61 51.92 -27.43 8.59
CA ALA A 61 50.53 -27.54 8.18
C ALA A 61 49.57 -26.91 9.21
N ALA A 62 49.78 -27.15 10.50
CA ALA A 62 48.97 -26.54 11.56
C ALA A 62 49.11 -25.01 11.59
N VAL A 63 50.32 -24.48 11.42
CA VAL A 63 50.56 -23.03 11.36
C VAL A 63 49.86 -22.41 10.14
N ALA A 64 49.92 -23.05 8.98
CA ALA A 64 49.23 -22.59 7.77
C ALA A 64 47.71 -22.51 8.01
N PHE A 65 47.11 -23.56 8.58
CA PHE A 65 45.70 -23.59 8.91
C PHE A 65 45.29 -22.51 9.93
N ILE A 66 46.11 -22.28 10.96
CA ILE A 66 45.88 -21.19 11.94
C ILE A 66 45.91 -19.83 11.24
N THR A 67 46.84 -19.64 10.30
CA THR A 67 47.01 -18.38 9.56
C THR A 67 45.80 -18.08 8.68
N GLU A 68 45.34 -19.04 7.90
CA GLU A 68 44.16 -18.90 7.05
C GLU A 68 42.90 -18.53 7.85
N ASN A 69 42.72 -19.16 9.02
CA ASN A 69 41.61 -18.85 9.90
C ASN A 69 41.76 -17.47 10.57
N HIS A 70 42.98 -17.03 10.91
CA HIS A 70 43.23 -15.69 11.43
C HIS A 70 42.92 -14.61 10.39
N GLU A 71 43.33 -14.82 9.13
CA GLU A 71 43.02 -13.92 8.01
C GLU A 71 41.51 -13.84 7.78
N SER A 72 40.82 -14.99 7.78
CA SER A 72 39.37 -15.06 7.66
C SER A 72 38.67 -14.30 8.80
N ALA A 73 39.06 -14.55 10.05
CA ALA A 73 38.50 -13.83 11.20
C ALA A 73 38.72 -12.32 11.10
N SER A 74 39.91 -11.90 10.69
CA SER A 74 40.25 -10.48 10.50
C SER A 74 39.41 -9.83 9.41
N LYS A 75 39.19 -10.52 8.29
CA LYS A 75 38.33 -10.06 7.20
C LYS A 75 36.89 -9.83 7.69
N TYR A 76 36.28 -10.82 8.32
CA TYR A 76 34.89 -10.72 8.79
C TYR A 76 34.72 -9.66 9.87
N LEU A 77 35.68 -9.53 10.79
CA LEU A 77 35.67 -8.45 11.78
C LEU A 77 35.73 -7.06 11.12
N ASN A 78 36.58 -6.88 10.10
CA ASN A 78 36.66 -5.60 9.38
C ASN A 78 35.38 -5.27 8.63
N GLU A 79 34.76 -6.26 7.97
CA GLU A 79 33.47 -6.08 7.30
C GLU A 79 32.33 -5.80 8.29
N ALA A 80 32.33 -6.42 9.47
CA ALA A 80 31.38 -6.11 10.53
C ALA A 80 31.59 -4.69 11.07
N MET A 81 32.85 -4.27 11.29
CA MET A 81 33.19 -2.92 11.75
C MET A 81 32.83 -1.82 10.75
N SER A 82 32.98 -2.07 9.44
CA SER A 82 32.60 -1.09 8.41
C SER A 82 31.08 -0.94 8.26
N ALA A 83 30.31 -1.96 8.62
CA ALA A 83 28.85 -1.93 8.62
C ALA A 83 28.24 -1.22 9.85
N MET A 84 29.03 -1.00 10.91
CA MET A 84 28.58 -0.29 12.11
C MET A 84 28.74 1.23 11.95
N ALA A 85 27.67 1.99 12.22
CA ALA A 85 27.78 3.43 12.44
C ALA A 85 28.55 3.68 13.76
N VAL A 86 29.51 4.62 13.76
CA VAL A 86 30.42 4.92 14.88
C VAL A 86 29.65 5.01 16.22
N GLY A 87 29.91 4.07 17.14
CA GLY A 87 29.18 3.91 18.41
C GLY A 87 29.72 2.74 19.28
N VAL A 88 29.06 2.48 20.42
CA VAL A 88 29.49 1.58 21.52
C VAL A 88 29.81 0.12 21.11
N ASP A 89 29.25 -0.40 20.01
CA ASP A 89 29.56 -1.75 19.51
C ASP A 89 30.89 -1.84 18.74
N SER A 90 31.45 -0.71 18.29
CA SER A 90 32.76 -0.66 17.63
C SER A 90 33.89 -1.07 18.59
N ASP A 91 33.83 -0.61 19.85
CA ASP A 91 34.82 -0.93 20.89
C ASP A 91 34.87 -2.44 21.21
N ARG A 92 33.71 -3.11 21.20
CA ARG A 92 33.62 -4.57 21.44
C ARG A 92 34.26 -5.35 20.30
N MET A 93 33.95 -5.01 19.05
CA MET A 93 34.55 -5.68 17.89
C MET A 93 36.06 -5.42 17.79
N GLN A 94 36.51 -4.22 18.16
CA GLN A 94 37.92 -3.90 18.23
C GLN A 94 38.65 -4.70 19.32
N LYS A 95 38.00 -4.93 20.46
CA LYS A 95 38.51 -5.81 21.52
C LYS A 95 38.60 -7.28 21.05
N VAL A 96 37.58 -7.77 20.33
CA VAL A 96 37.61 -9.12 19.71
C VAL A 96 38.77 -9.23 18.74
N LYS A 97 38.96 -8.24 17.86
CA LYS A 97 40.11 -8.21 16.95
C LYS A 97 41.44 -8.29 17.70
N GLY A 98 41.62 -7.46 18.73
CA GLY A 98 42.83 -7.49 19.55
C GLY A 98 43.09 -8.85 20.22
N MET A 99 42.04 -9.52 20.71
CA MET A 99 42.14 -10.85 21.28
C MET A 99 42.50 -11.91 20.22
N THR A 100 41.92 -11.83 19.02
CA THR A 100 42.22 -12.73 17.90
C THR A 100 43.67 -12.58 17.42
N ASP A 101 44.16 -11.34 17.30
CA ASP A 101 45.55 -11.03 16.95
C ASP A 101 46.53 -11.54 18.03
N ALA A 102 46.20 -11.34 19.31
CA ALA A 102 47.00 -11.84 20.41
C ALA A 102 47.04 -13.38 20.47
N TYR A 103 45.90 -14.04 20.19
CA TYR A 103 45.84 -15.50 20.10
C TYR A 103 46.73 -16.03 18.96
N PHE A 104 46.69 -15.39 17.79
CA PHE A 104 47.55 -15.74 16.66
C PHE A 104 49.04 -15.62 17.00
N ALA A 105 49.44 -14.51 17.62
CA ALA A 105 50.83 -14.29 18.03
C ALA A 105 51.32 -15.36 19.02
N LEU A 106 50.50 -15.73 20.00
CA LEU A 106 50.81 -16.79 20.95
C LEU A 106 50.87 -18.18 20.30
N ALA A 107 50.00 -18.45 19.32
CA ALA A 107 50.02 -19.69 18.56
C ALA A 107 51.33 -19.82 17.74
N GLY A 108 51.80 -18.72 17.15
CA GLY A 108 53.10 -18.66 16.49
C GLY A 108 54.28 -18.88 17.45
N ALA A 109 54.22 -18.32 18.66
CA ALA A 109 55.21 -18.58 19.70
C ALA A 109 55.21 -20.06 20.13
N LEU A 110 54.03 -20.66 20.31
CA LEU A 110 53.88 -22.07 20.62
C LEU A 110 54.45 -22.97 19.51
N ALA A 111 54.25 -22.61 18.25
CA ALA A 111 54.79 -23.36 17.12
C ALA A 111 56.33 -23.38 17.11
N LYS A 112 56.97 -22.25 17.47
CA LYS A 112 58.44 -22.19 17.62
C LYS A 112 58.94 -23.10 18.73
N VAL A 113 58.26 -23.13 19.89
CA VAL A 113 58.63 -23.99 21.02
C VAL A 113 58.47 -25.48 20.65
N ILE A 114 57.37 -25.84 19.99
CA ILE A 114 57.12 -27.23 19.58
C ILE A 114 58.13 -27.66 18.49
N GLY A 115 58.41 -26.79 17.51
CA GLY A 115 59.44 -27.05 16.50
C GLY A 115 60.82 -27.26 17.12
N ALA A 116 61.21 -26.46 18.12
CA ALA A 116 62.47 -26.63 18.85
C ALA A 116 62.53 -27.97 19.61
N LYS A 117 61.42 -28.40 20.21
CA LYS A 117 61.31 -29.70 20.91
C LYS A 117 61.34 -30.91 19.98
N LEU A 118 60.96 -30.76 18.71
CA LEU A 118 61.10 -31.83 17.71
C LEU A 118 62.55 -31.95 17.21
N GLY A 119 63.33 -30.86 17.25
CA GLY A 119 64.73 -30.83 16.83
C GLY A 119 65.75 -31.19 17.93
N GLN A 120 65.38 -31.12 19.21
CA GLN A 120 66.23 -31.50 20.35
C GLN A 120 65.61 -32.68 21.12
N SER A 121 66.42 -33.55 21.74
CA SER A 121 65.88 -34.61 22.62
C SER A 121 64.98 -34.00 23.72
N ALA A 122 63.77 -34.55 23.89
CA ALA A 122 62.62 -34.03 24.64
C ALA A 122 62.78 -33.81 26.17
N THR A 123 64.02 -33.68 26.65
CA THR A 123 64.41 -33.62 28.06
C THR A 123 64.62 -32.21 28.61
N ASP A 124 64.51 -31.16 27.79
CA ASP A 124 64.66 -29.79 28.28
C ASP A 124 63.41 -29.32 29.06
N THR A 125 63.54 -29.31 30.38
CA THR A 125 62.49 -28.86 31.33
C THR A 125 62.10 -27.39 31.09
N SER A 126 62.99 -26.56 30.54
CA SER A 126 62.70 -25.15 30.24
C SER A 126 61.65 -24.99 29.14
N LEU A 127 61.80 -25.74 28.03
CA LEU A 127 60.87 -25.72 26.91
C LEU A 127 59.48 -26.24 27.30
N LYS A 128 59.42 -27.22 28.21
CA LYS A 128 58.14 -27.71 28.78
C LYS A 128 57.43 -26.62 29.60
N GLY A 129 58.16 -25.88 30.43
CA GLY A 129 57.61 -24.77 31.21
C GLY A 129 57.07 -23.64 30.32
N GLN A 130 57.82 -23.25 29.29
CA GLN A 130 57.39 -22.25 28.31
C GLN A 130 56.15 -22.69 27.53
N GLU A 131 56.08 -23.97 27.15
CA GLU A 131 54.92 -24.53 26.46
C GLU A 131 53.66 -24.46 27.33
N GLU A 132 53.75 -24.86 28.60
CA GLU A 132 52.60 -24.81 29.54
C GLU A 132 52.14 -23.37 29.81
N GLU A 133 53.06 -22.41 29.93
CA GLU A 133 52.72 -20.99 30.07
C GLU A 133 51.96 -20.45 28.84
N LEU A 134 52.46 -20.76 27.63
CA LEU A 134 51.80 -20.36 26.38
C LEU A 134 50.42 -21.01 26.24
N ARG A 135 50.29 -22.29 26.61
CA ARG A 135 48.99 -23.00 26.63
C ARG A 135 48.00 -22.33 27.57
N ALA A 136 48.41 -21.96 28.78
CA ALA A 136 47.55 -21.28 29.74
C ALA A 136 47.07 -19.93 29.21
N LYS A 137 47.96 -19.13 28.61
CA LYS A 137 47.62 -17.84 27.98
C LYS A 137 46.66 -18.00 26.79
N LEU A 138 46.92 -18.97 25.91
CA LEU A 138 46.06 -19.29 24.78
C LEU A 138 44.64 -19.67 25.24
N LEU A 139 44.52 -20.51 26.27
CA LEU A 139 43.22 -20.90 26.82
C LEU A 139 42.45 -19.69 27.37
N GLY A 140 43.11 -18.81 28.12
CA GLY A 140 42.49 -17.60 28.67
C GLY A 140 41.98 -16.65 27.58
N ILE A 141 42.78 -16.42 26.53
CA ILE A 141 42.36 -15.58 25.40
C ILE A 141 41.22 -16.24 24.63
N ALA A 142 41.31 -17.55 24.34
CA ALA A 142 40.26 -18.29 23.66
C ALA A 142 38.91 -18.20 24.37
N GLN A 143 38.89 -18.35 25.70
CA GLN A 143 37.67 -18.24 26.50
C GLN A 143 37.08 -16.83 26.46
N ASN A 144 37.92 -15.80 26.63
CA ASN A 144 37.48 -14.41 26.62
C ASN A 144 37.00 -13.95 25.23
N ALA A 145 37.70 -14.35 24.17
CA ALA A 145 37.32 -14.05 22.80
C ALA A 145 35.97 -14.71 22.44
N THR A 146 35.82 -16.00 22.77
CA THR A 146 34.57 -16.74 22.53
C THR A 146 33.41 -16.14 23.32
N LYS A 147 33.60 -15.83 24.60
CA LYS A 147 32.57 -15.23 25.45
C LYS A 147 32.11 -13.87 24.91
N THR A 148 33.07 -13.01 24.55
CA THR A 148 32.76 -11.68 24.01
C THR A 148 32.04 -11.78 22.65
N LEU A 149 32.44 -12.73 21.81
CA LEU A 149 31.75 -13.01 20.54
C LEU A 149 30.32 -13.53 20.77
N ASP A 150 30.12 -14.42 21.76
CA ASP A 150 28.79 -14.96 22.09
C ASP A 150 27.85 -13.87 22.62
N GLU A 151 28.34 -13.00 23.50
CA GLU A 151 27.58 -11.83 23.99
C GLU A 151 27.22 -10.88 22.83
N GLY A 152 28.15 -10.63 21.90
CA GLY A 152 27.91 -9.80 20.73
C GLY A 152 26.91 -10.42 19.75
N VAL A 153 27.03 -11.72 19.45
CA VAL A 153 26.08 -12.43 18.56
C VAL A 153 24.68 -12.50 19.18
N ASN A 154 24.58 -12.74 20.48
CA ASN A 154 23.28 -12.76 21.17
C ASN A 154 22.64 -11.37 21.17
N ALA A 155 23.39 -10.31 21.47
CA ALA A 155 22.90 -8.94 21.41
C ALA A 155 22.46 -8.53 19.98
N ALA A 156 23.21 -8.94 18.96
CA ALA A 156 22.86 -8.72 17.56
C ALA A 156 21.58 -9.49 17.17
N LYS A 157 21.42 -10.73 17.66
CA LYS A 157 20.23 -11.55 17.43
C LYS A 157 18.99 -10.98 18.11
N GLU A 158 19.11 -10.53 19.36
CA GLU A 158 18.04 -9.84 20.10
C GLU A 158 17.65 -8.54 19.40
N SER A 159 18.63 -7.75 18.94
CA SER A 159 18.38 -6.51 18.19
C SER A 159 17.69 -6.76 16.85
N ALA A 160 18.08 -7.81 16.12
CA ALA A 160 17.42 -8.21 14.87
C ALA A 160 15.98 -8.68 15.12
N GLN A 161 15.76 -9.45 16.19
CA GLN A 161 14.42 -9.92 16.56
C GLN A 161 13.51 -8.77 17.03
N GLN A 162 14.06 -7.76 17.71
CA GLN A 162 13.34 -6.55 18.08
C GLN A 162 12.97 -5.73 16.83
N ALA A 163 13.88 -5.61 15.85
CA ALA A 163 13.63 -4.92 14.58
C ALA A 163 12.51 -5.60 13.77
N ASP A 164 12.42 -6.94 13.77
CA ASP A 164 11.33 -7.69 13.14
C ASP A 164 9.96 -7.40 13.80
N VAL A 165 9.93 -7.26 15.13
CA VAL A 165 8.70 -6.95 15.88
C VAL A 165 8.24 -5.51 15.60
N ASP A 166 9.16 -4.55 15.60
CA ASP A 166 8.88 -3.15 15.27
C ASP A 166 8.40 -3.01 13.82
N LYS A 167 8.92 -3.84 12.91
CA LYS A 167 8.45 -3.94 11.53
C LYS A 167 7.00 -4.36 11.43
N ILE A 168 6.59 -5.39 12.16
CA ILE A 168 5.20 -5.85 12.14
C ILE A 168 4.27 -4.73 12.66
N ALA A 169 4.71 -3.98 13.67
CA ALA A 169 3.96 -2.84 14.19
C ALA A 169 3.83 -1.70 13.16
N ILE A 170 4.94 -1.27 12.54
CA ILE A 170 4.95 -0.17 11.56
C ILE A 170 4.26 -0.58 10.25
N GLN A 171 4.48 -1.80 9.76
CA GLN A 171 3.82 -2.32 8.55
C GLN A 171 2.32 -2.49 8.76
N SER A 172 1.88 -2.97 9.93
CA SER A 172 0.44 -3.09 10.22
C SER A 172 -0.23 -1.73 10.34
N LEU A 173 0.45 -0.72 10.90
CA LEU A 173 -0.05 0.67 10.93
C LEU A 173 -0.14 1.26 9.52
N ALA A 174 0.89 1.08 8.69
CA ALA A 174 0.92 1.50 7.29
C ALA A 174 -0.17 0.83 6.45
N GLN A 175 -0.39 -0.48 6.61
CA GLN A 175 -1.47 -1.22 5.96
C GLN A 175 -2.85 -0.71 6.38
N LYS A 176 -3.07 -0.48 7.69
CA LYS A 176 -4.33 0.08 8.20
C LYS A 176 -4.61 1.48 7.66
N LEU A 177 -3.58 2.34 7.59
CA LEU A 177 -3.72 3.69 7.02
C LEU A 177 -4.03 3.64 5.51
N ASN A 178 -3.34 2.80 4.74
CA ASN A 178 -3.62 2.62 3.31
C ASN A 178 -5.03 2.09 3.05
N LEU A 179 -5.47 1.09 3.83
CA LEU A 179 -6.85 0.57 3.76
C LEU A 179 -7.87 1.66 4.14
N GLY A 180 -7.60 2.44 5.18
CA GLY A 180 -8.46 3.54 5.62
C GLY A 180 -8.62 4.62 4.54
N VAL A 181 -7.52 5.05 3.91
CA VAL A 181 -7.55 6.03 2.81
C VAL A 181 -8.28 5.45 1.59
N GLY A 182 -8.03 4.19 1.23
CA GLY A 182 -8.73 3.52 0.14
C GLY A 182 -10.24 3.44 0.36
N MET A 183 -10.68 3.12 1.58
CA MET A 183 -12.09 3.05 1.94
C MET A 183 -12.77 4.44 1.89
N LEU A 184 -12.06 5.48 2.31
CA LEU A 184 -12.55 6.86 2.27
C LEU A 184 -12.75 7.32 0.82
N VAL A 185 -11.81 7.01 -0.09
CA VAL A 185 -11.97 7.30 -1.53
C VAL A 185 -13.20 6.60 -2.09
N LEU A 186 -13.37 5.30 -1.83
CA LEU A 186 -14.55 4.55 -2.29
C LEU A 186 -15.87 5.15 -1.76
N MET A 187 -15.91 5.54 -0.49
CA MET A 187 -17.09 6.19 0.10
C MET A 187 -17.39 7.54 -0.56
N THR A 188 -16.38 8.38 -0.81
CA THR A 188 -16.59 9.67 -1.48
C THR A 188 -17.05 9.53 -2.92
N LEU A 189 -16.53 8.55 -3.67
CA LEU A 189 -16.99 8.25 -5.03
C LEU A 189 -18.43 7.73 -5.03
N ALA A 190 -18.74 6.79 -4.15
CA ALA A 190 -20.09 6.25 -4.01
C ALA A 190 -21.10 7.34 -3.61
N ALA A 191 -20.74 8.20 -2.65
CA ALA A 191 -21.56 9.33 -2.23
C ALA A 191 -21.77 10.33 -3.38
N SER A 192 -20.71 10.68 -4.11
CA SER A 192 -20.79 11.60 -5.25
C SER A 192 -21.66 11.04 -6.37
N ALA A 193 -21.52 9.76 -6.69
CA ALA A 193 -22.36 9.08 -7.69
C ALA A 193 -23.83 9.01 -7.25
N ALA A 194 -24.10 8.66 -5.98
CA ALA A 194 -25.44 8.62 -5.43
C ALA A 194 -26.09 10.01 -5.40
N PHE A 195 -25.32 11.04 -5.04
CA PHE A 195 -25.76 12.43 -5.03
C PHE A 195 -26.06 12.91 -6.46
N GLY A 196 -25.12 12.76 -7.40
CA GLY A 196 -25.33 13.15 -8.81
C GLY A 196 -26.52 12.44 -9.46
N SER A 197 -26.69 11.15 -9.16
CA SER A 197 -27.85 10.38 -9.64
C SER A 197 -29.18 10.95 -9.12
N ARG A 198 -29.28 11.27 -7.82
CA ARG A 198 -30.52 11.78 -7.21
C ARG A 198 -30.77 13.26 -7.47
N ALA A 199 -29.73 14.08 -7.48
CA ALA A 199 -29.84 15.53 -7.60
C ALA A 199 -29.97 16.01 -9.06
N ILE A 200 -29.37 15.28 -10.01
CA ILE A 200 -29.27 15.72 -11.41
C ILE A 200 -29.92 14.70 -12.35
N ALA A 201 -29.36 13.48 -12.44
CA ALA A 201 -29.74 12.53 -13.48
C ALA A 201 -31.21 12.11 -13.41
N LYS A 202 -31.72 11.74 -12.23
CA LYS A 202 -33.12 11.34 -12.03
C LYS A 202 -34.11 12.50 -12.31
N PRO A 203 -33.89 13.71 -11.79
CA PRO A 203 -34.73 14.86 -12.12
C PRO A 203 -34.78 15.17 -13.61
N ILE A 204 -33.62 15.19 -14.30
CA ILE A 204 -33.57 15.41 -15.75
C ILE A 204 -34.40 14.34 -16.48
N ALA A 205 -34.15 13.05 -16.18
CA ALA A 205 -34.88 11.95 -16.83
C ALA A 205 -36.41 12.05 -16.64
N ARG A 206 -36.85 12.49 -15.46
CA ARG A 206 -38.29 12.69 -15.16
C ARG A 206 -38.89 13.87 -15.91
N ILE A 207 -38.18 15.00 -16.02
CA ILE A 207 -38.61 16.15 -16.83
C ILE A 207 -38.67 15.75 -18.31
N THR A 208 -37.65 15.03 -18.81
CA THR A 208 -37.65 14.51 -20.17
C THR A 208 -38.83 13.56 -20.44
N SER A 209 -39.16 12.69 -19.48
CA SER A 209 -40.33 11.81 -19.59
C SER A 209 -41.64 12.59 -19.62
N ALA A 210 -41.79 13.62 -18.77
CA ALA A 210 -42.98 14.48 -18.77
C ALA A 210 -43.14 15.21 -20.11
N MET A 211 -42.05 15.71 -20.69
CA MET A 211 -42.06 16.32 -22.02
C MET A 211 -42.46 15.32 -23.11
N GLY A 212 -41.98 14.07 -23.02
CA GLY A 212 -42.38 13.00 -23.94
C GLY A 212 -43.89 12.70 -23.88
N ASN A 213 -44.47 12.65 -22.68
CA ASN A 213 -45.90 12.45 -22.50
C ASN A 213 -46.71 13.62 -23.06
N LEU A 214 -46.28 14.86 -22.81
CA LEU A 214 -46.92 16.05 -23.36
C LEU A 214 -46.92 16.04 -24.89
N ALA A 215 -45.79 15.65 -25.50
CA ALA A 215 -45.67 15.51 -26.95
C ALA A 215 -46.60 14.42 -27.53
N SER A 216 -46.97 13.42 -26.73
CA SER A 216 -47.97 12.40 -27.12
C SER A 216 -49.43 12.83 -26.91
N GLY A 217 -49.66 14.06 -26.42
CA GLY A 217 -51.00 14.62 -26.19
C GLY A 217 -51.55 14.45 -24.77
N ASP A 218 -50.81 13.82 -23.85
CA ASP A 218 -51.22 13.72 -22.45
C ASP A 218 -50.83 15.00 -21.69
N THR A 219 -51.83 15.85 -21.46
CA THR A 219 -51.70 17.11 -20.69
C THR A 219 -52.12 16.96 -19.22
N THR A 220 -52.56 15.77 -18.81
CA THR A 220 -53.12 15.54 -17.47
C THR A 220 -52.03 15.42 -16.40
N ALA A 221 -50.87 14.86 -16.76
CA ALA A 221 -49.74 14.69 -15.86
C ALA A 221 -49.09 16.04 -15.51
N GLN A 222 -48.83 16.28 -14.22
CA GLN A 222 -48.10 17.46 -13.76
C GLN A 222 -46.60 17.35 -14.08
N VAL A 223 -45.95 18.48 -14.36
CA VAL A 223 -44.50 18.52 -14.58
C VAL A 223 -43.79 18.43 -13.22
N PRO A 224 -42.91 17.43 -13.01
CA PRO A 224 -42.23 17.27 -11.73
C PRO A 224 -41.15 18.35 -11.53
N PHE A 225 -40.86 18.68 -10.26
CA PHE A 225 -39.80 19.62 -9.84
C PHE A 225 -40.01 21.11 -10.16
N VAL A 226 -41.22 21.51 -10.55
CA VAL A 226 -41.60 22.93 -10.63
C VAL A 226 -41.47 23.57 -9.23
N GLY A 227 -40.86 24.75 -9.15
CA GLY A 227 -40.56 25.44 -7.88
C GLY A 227 -39.20 25.09 -7.26
N ARG A 228 -38.42 24.19 -7.87
CA ARG A 228 -37.01 23.98 -7.50
C ARG A 228 -36.19 25.25 -7.84
N LEU A 229 -35.24 25.61 -6.98
CA LEU A 229 -34.52 26.90 -7.03
C LEU A 229 -33.21 26.90 -7.85
N ASP A 230 -33.00 25.89 -8.69
CA ASP A 230 -31.80 25.75 -9.53
C ASP A 230 -32.15 25.59 -11.02
N GLU A 231 -31.15 25.33 -11.86
CA GLU A 231 -31.29 25.21 -13.31
C GLU A 231 -32.26 24.09 -13.71
N ILE A 232 -32.36 23.03 -12.90
CA ILE A 232 -33.31 21.93 -13.13
C ILE A 232 -34.74 22.41 -12.89
N GLY A 233 -34.95 23.26 -11.88
CA GLY A 233 -36.25 23.90 -11.64
C GLY A 233 -36.66 24.87 -12.74
N ALA A 234 -35.70 25.65 -13.27
CA ALA A 234 -35.93 26.52 -14.41
C ALA A 234 -36.35 25.72 -15.67
N MET A 235 -35.71 24.58 -15.93
CA MET A 235 -36.13 23.66 -16.98
C MET A 235 -37.54 23.10 -16.76
N ALA A 236 -37.87 22.68 -15.54
CA ALA A 236 -39.21 22.18 -15.21
C ALA A 236 -40.29 23.25 -15.41
N ALA A 237 -40.05 24.49 -14.98
CA ALA A 237 -40.97 25.59 -15.15
C ALA A 237 -41.23 25.90 -16.64
N ALA A 238 -40.19 25.84 -17.49
CA ALA A 238 -40.37 26.02 -18.92
C ALA A 238 -41.27 24.95 -19.54
N VAL A 239 -41.11 23.68 -19.14
CA VAL A 239 -41.97 22.57 -19.61
C VAL A 239 -43.42 22.74 -19.13
N ASP A 240 -43.64 23.29 -17.94
CA ASP A 240 -44.99 23.52 -17.41
C ASP A 240 -45.74 24.62 -18.20
N VAL A 241 -45.04 25.67 -18.63
CA VAL A 241 -45.62 26.68 -19.53
C VAL A 241 -46.07 26.05 -20.85
N PHE A 242 -45.28 25.12 -21.43
CA PHE A 242 -45.71 24.39 -22.63
C PHE A 242 -46.95 23.52 -22.38
N ARG A 243 -47.04 22.90 -21.20
CA ARG A 243 -48.21 22.12 -20.80
C ARG A 243 -49.46 23.00 -20.69
N GLU A 244 -49.37 24.14 -20.03
CA GLU A 244 -50.49 25.10 -19.92
C GLU A 244 -50.95 25.61 -21.30
N ALA A 245 -50.00 25.90 -22.19
CA ALA A 245 -50.30 26.28 -23.56
C ALA A 245 -51.02 25.16 -24.33
N ALA A 246 -50.60 23.90 -24.17
CA ALA A 246 -51.25 22.76 -24.79
C ALA A 246 -52.69 22.54 -24.29
N ILE A 247 -52.93 22.67 -22.98
CA ILE A 247 -54.28 22.60 -22.38
C ILE A 247 -55.16 23.71 -22.95
N THR A 248 -54.63 24.94 -23.00
CA THR A 248 -55.36 26.09 -23.50
C THR A 248 -55.72 25.90 -24.98
N ASN A 249 -54.78 25.43 -25.80
CA ASN A 249 -55.04 25.15 -27.21
C ASN A 249 -56.11 24.06 -27.38
N SER A 250 -56.04 22.95 -26.64
CA SER A 250 -57.04 21.88 -26.69
C SER A 250 -58.44 22.39 -26.30
N ARG A 251 -58.53 23.26 -25.28
CA ARG A 251 -59.79 23.90 -24.89
C ARG A 251 -60.32 24.81 -26.01
N LEU A 252 -59.46 25.64 -26.60
CA LEU A 252 -59.85 26.53 -27.69
C LEU A 252 -60.31 25.76 -28.93
N GLU A 253 -59.67 24.62 -29.25
CA GLU A 253 -60.10 23.71 -30.31
C GLU A 253 -61.48 23.09 -30.01
N GLY A 254 -61.72 22.68 -28.76
CA GLY A 254 -63.01 22.19 -28.30
C GLY A 254 -64.12 23.23 -28.40
N ASP A 255 -63.87 24.45 -27.91
CA ASP A 255 -64.81 25.58 -27.96
C ASP A 255 -65.11 25.97 -29.42
N ALA A 256 -64.10 26.01 -30.29
CA ALA A 256 -64.26 26.29 -31.71
C ALA A 256 -65.08 25.20 -32.42
N ARG A 257 -64.89 23.93 -32.06
CA ARG A 257 -65.67 22.82 -32.60
C ARG A 257 -67.13 22.89 -32.14
N ALA A 258 -67.38 23.12 -30.86
CA ALA A 258 -68.73 23.28 -30.33
C ALA A 258 -69.46 24.47 -30.97
N SER A 259 -68.78 25.60 -31.18
CA SER A 259 -69.36 26.76 -31.87
C SER A 259 -69.71 26.46 -33.32
N ARG A 260 -68.86 25.72 -34.05
CA ARG A 260 -69.17 25.27 -35.42
C ARG A 260 -70.38 24.34 -35.44
N GLU A 261 -70.42 23.36 -34.53
CA GLU A 261 -71.55 22.42 -34.41
C GLU A 261 -72.86 23.15 -34.09
N GLN A 262 -72.83 24.18 -33.22
CA GLN A 262 -73.98 25.05 -32.95
C GLN A 262 -74.41 25.85 -34.18
N GLN A 263 -73.46 26.50 -34.87
CA GLN A 263 -73.78 27.27 -36.08
C GLN A 263 -74.37 26.39 -37.19
N ASP A 264 -73.84 25.19 -37.38
CA ASP A 264 -74.35 24.25 -38.37
C ASP A 264 -75.75 23.74 -37.98
N ALA A 265 -76.01 23.51 -36.69
CA ALA A 265 -77.33 23.17 -36.18
C ALA A 265 -78.35 24.31 -36.37
N GLU A 266 -77.96 25.56 -36.09
CA GLU A 266 -78.80 26.75 -36.30
C GLU A 266 -79.11 26.98 -37.78
N ARG A 267 -78.12 26.80 -38.67
CA ARG A 267 -78.32 26.85 -40.13
C ARG A 267 -79.30 25.77 -40.58
N ALA A 268 -79.12 24.53 -40.13
CA ALA A 268 -80.04 23.43 -40.45
C ALA A 268 -81.47 23.70 -39.93
N ALA A 269 -81.61 24.27 -38.74
CA ALA A 269 -82.91 24.65 -38.18
C ALA A 269 -83.57 25.79 -38.97
N THR A 270 -82.80 26.81 -39.35
CA THR A 270 -83.29 27.94 -40.16
C THR A 270 -83.73 27.47 -41.54
N GLN A 271 -82.94 26.59 -42.18
CA GLN A 271 -83.28 26.01 -43.47
C GLN A 271 -84.60 25.21 -43.41
N LYS A 272 -84.77 24.37 -42.38
CA LYS A 272 -86.06 23.67 -42.15
C LYS A 272 -87.23 24.63 -41.95
N ARG A 273 -87.05 25.74 -41.24
CA ARG A 273 -88.13 26.75 -41.07
C ARG A 273 -88.49 27.39 -42.40
N MET A 274 -87.50 27.77 -43.20
CA MET A 274 -87.74 28.34 -44.54
C MET A 274 -88.42 27.33 -45.48
N GLU A 275 -88.06 26.05 -45.42
CA GLU A 275 -88.74 24.99 -46.18
C GLU A 275 -90.20 24.83 -45.76
N MET A 276 -90.49 24.79 -44.45
CA MET A 276 -91.87 24.75 -43.94
C MET A 276 -92.69 26.00 -44.31
N GLU A 277 -92.09 27.19 -44.22
CA GLU A 277 -92.75 28.45 -44.62
C GLU A 277 -93.02 28.48 -46.13
N ALA A 278 -92.09 27.99 -46.96
CA ALA A 278 -92.29 27.85 -48.40
C ALA A 278 -93.42 26.85 -48.72
N GLU A 279 -93.51 25.74 -47.99
CA GLU A 279 -94.64 24.80 -48.11
C GLU A 279 -95.97 25.47 -47.70
N GLN A 280 -96.00 26.24 -46.62
CA GLN A 280 -97.20 26.97 -46.18
C GLN A 280 -97.64 28.05 -47.17
N LEU A 281 -96.69 28.81 -47.73
CA LEU A 281 -96.97 29.81 -48.76
C LEU A 281 -97.48 29.15 -50.05
N ARG A 282 -96.91 28.00 -50.43
CA ARG A 282 -97.37 27.22 -51.58
C ARG A 282 -98.80 26.72 -51.36
N PHE A 283 -99.09 26.17 -50.19
CA PHE A 283 -100.44 25.77 -49.78
C PHE A 283 -101.44 26.94 -49.81
N ALA A 284 -101.06 28.11 -49.27
CA ALA A 284 -101.91 29.31 -49.29
C ALA A 284 -102.16 29.83 -50.72
N SER A 285 -101.17 29.77 -51.60
CA SER A 285 -101.32 30.17 -53.01
C SER A 285 -102.22 29.22 -53.82
N GLU A 286 -102.17 27.91 -53.54
CA GLU A 286 -103.07 26.91 -54.16
C GLU A 286 -104.53 27.10 -53.71
N HIS A 287 -104.78 27.64 -52.50
CA HIS A 287 -106.14 27.80 -51.96
C HIS A 287 -106.77 29.18 -52.22
N LEU A 288 -105.98 30.23 -52.48
CA LEU A 288 -106.49 31.58 -52.81
C LEU A 288 -106.63 31.84 -54.33
N GLY A 289 -106.05 31.00 -55.18
CA GLY A 289 -106.21 31.08 -56.65
C GLY A 289 -107.49 30.43 -57.20
N ALA A 290 -108.37 29.92 -56.34
CA ALA A 290 -109.59 29.18 -56.72
C ALA A 290 -110.90 29.89 -56.32
N ALA A 291 -110.91 31.23 -56.37
CA ALA A 291 -112.11 32.05 -56.17
C ALA A 291 -112.38 32.94 -57.39
#